data_AF-A0A3E4LZ40-F1
#
_entry.id   AF-A0A3E4LZ40-F1
#
_cell.length_a   1.000
_cell.length_b   1.000
_cell.length_c   1.000
_cell.angle_alpha   90.00
_cell.angle_beta   90.00
_cell.angle_gamma   90.00
#
_symmetry.space_group_name_H-M   'P 1'
#
loop_
_entity.id
_entity.type
_entity.pdbx_description
1 polymer ?
#
loop_
_entity_poly.entity_id
_entity_poly.type
_entity_poly.pdbx_seq_one_letter_code
_entity_poly.pdbx_strand_id
1 'polypeptide(L)'
;MSYKRLTPCIFIDKGKAVTWFDDYSVLSDDVIALAKHYNEKGADELIVFDLSDSDEEHDESIELIKQINRVISIPMIAGGNIRRAEDVKKILYAGAKRAMLNFSKPLSIELIKEVSQRFGKERIAVSLNDFDALFKQQHLIEEYSTEMIFMHRLDLNSVVNVTEIQCVVVTDTMEESEILNILKSDGVKGVSGRFISRLDMDFNVFKDICVKNGIRMTTFESLMDFGEFKLNSDGLLPVVTQDYKTNEVLMVAYMDEEAFEHTVKTGRMTYFSRSRQSQWIKGETSGHFQYVKFLAIDCDKDTLLAKVEQIGAACHTGNRSCFYTTIVGADYDAKNPLQIFESVYNTILDRKEHPKEGSYTNYLFDKGLDKILKKVGEEATEVVIAAKNPNPEEVKYELSDFLYHAMVLMAEKGITWDDITKELADR
;
A
#
# COMPACT_ATOMS: atom_id res chain seq x y z
N MET A 1 -13.21 17.81 14.19
CA MET A 1 -13.84 17.46 12.89
C MET A 1 -12.82 16.70 12.06
N SER A 2 -13.14 15.47 11.66
CA SER A 2 -12.24 14.58 10.92
C SER A 2 -12.38 14.73 9.41
N TYR A 3 -11.29 14.52 8.69
CA TYR A 3 -11.28 14.46 7.22
C TYR A 3 -12.17 13.35 6.69
N LYS A 4 -12.90 13.65 5.62
CA LYS A 4 -13.80 12.71 4.92
C LYS A 4 -13.08 12.04 3.75
N ARG A 5 -13.50 10.83 3.42
CA ARG A 5 -12.90 9.97 2.38
C ARG A 5 -13.91 9.61 1.29
N LEU A 6 -13.42 9.50 0.06
CA LEU A 6 -14.12 8.87 -1.06
C LEU A 6 -13.55 7.48 -1.26
N THR A 7 -14.42 6.48 -1.14
CA THR A 7 -14.01 5.08 -1.03
C THR A 7 -14.76 4.25 -2.08
N PRO A 8 -14.26 4.11 -3.31
CA PRO A 8 -14.88 3.21 -4.28
C PRO A 8 -14.92 1.78 -3.76
N CYS A 9 -15.89 1.01 -4.26
CA CYS A 9 -16.06 -0.40 -3.92
C CYS A 9 -15.96 -1.28 -5.17
N ILE A 10 -15.41 -2.47 -4.98
CA ILE A 10 -15.35 -3.54 -5.99
C ILE A 10 -16.07 -4.76 -5.41
N PHE A 11 -16.98 -5.33 -6.19
CA PHE A 11 -17.65 -6.59 -5.89
C PHE A 11 -17.02 -7.69 -6.74
N ILE A 12 -16.41 -8.68 -6.11
CA ILE A 12 -15.78 -9.81 -6.80
C ILE A 12 -16.78 -10.98 -6.82
N ASP A 13 -17.15 -11.41 -8.03
CA ASP A 13 -17.90 -12.64 -8.27
C ASP A 13 -17.21 -13.42 -9.40
N LYS A 14 -16.86 -14.69 -9.15
CA LYS A 14 -16.22 -15.59 -10.14
C LYS A 14 -15.02 -14.97 -10.85
N GLY A 15 -14.18 -14.30 -10.06
CA GLY A 15 -12.96 -13.64 -10.52
C GLY A 15 -13.17 -12.32 -11.28
N LYS A 16 -14.39 -11.81 -11.40
CA LYS A 16 -14.73 -10.57 -12.13
C LYS A 16 -15.29 -9.51 -11.21
N ALA A 17 -15.20 -8.25 -11.63
CA ALA A 17 -15.86 -7.15 -10.94
C ALA A 17 -17.31 -7.03 -11.43
N VAL A 18 -18.27 -7.08 -10.51
CA VAL A 18 -19.70 -6.92 -10.81
C VAL A 18 -20.28 -5.61 -10.29
N THR A 19 -21.44 -5.23 -10.80
CA THR A 19 -22.04 -3.90 -10.58
C THR A 19 -22.50 -3.66 -9.14
N TRP A 20 -23.11 -4.65 -8.48
CA TRP A 20 -23.65 -4.49 -7.11
C TRP A 20 -23.90 -5.84 -6.41
N PHE A 21 -24.32 -5.82 -5.14
CA PHE A 21 -24.62 -7.03 -4.34
C PHE A 21 -25.75 -7.91 -4.90
N ASP A 22 -26.71 -7.30 -5.60
CA ASP A 22 -27.86 -7.95 -6.23
C ASP A 22 -27.86 -7.80 -7.77
N ASP A 23 -26.79 -7.23 -8.33
CA ASP A 23 -26.60 -7.02 -9.75
C ASP A 23 -25.22 -7.56 -10.17
N TYR A 24 -25.23 -8.82 -10.61
CA TYR A 24 -24.05 -9.58 -11.03
C TYR A 24 -23.63 -9.29 -12.48
N SER A 25 -24.13 -8.21 -13.09
CA SER A 25 -23.63 -7.77 -14.39
C SER A 25 -22.14 -7.42 -14.29
N VAL A 26 -21.35 -7.92 -15.24
CA VAL A 26 -19.89 -7.69 -15.26
C VAL A 26 -19.62 -6.22 -15.55
N LEU A 27 -19.01 -5.54 -14.59
CA LEU A 27 -18.51 -4.18 -14.71
C LEU A 27 -17.10 -4.17 -15.33
N SER A 28 -16.25 -5.13 -14.95
CA SER A 28 -14.91 -5.32 -15.51
C SER A 28 -14.50 -6.78 -15.42
N ASP A 29 -13.96 -7.33 -16.51
CA ASP A 29 -13.30 -8.64 -16.50
C ASP A 29 -11.93 -8.60 -15.79
N ASP A 30 -11.32 -7.41 -15.67
CA ASP A 30 -10.02 -7.19 -15.02
C ASP A 30 -10.21 -6.38 -13.73
N VAL A 31 -10.24 -7.10 -12.61
CA VAL A 31 -10.39 -6.51 -11.27
C VAL A 31 -9.16 -5.68 -10.87
N ILE A 32 -7.97 -6.12 -11.29
CA ILE A 32 -6.69 -5.48 -10.96
C ILE A 32 -6.59 -4.13 -11.66
N ALA A 33 -6.92 -4.08 -12.95
CA ALA A 33 -6.96 -2.84 -13.73
C ALA A 33 -8.00 -1.86 -13.17
N LEU A 34 -9.17 -2.35 -12.72
CA LEU A 34 -10.18 -1.50 -12.10
C LEU A 34 -9.70 -0.88 -10.78
N ALA A 35 -9.08 -1.68 -9.91
CA ALA A 35 -8.53 -1.18 -8.64
C ALA A 35 -7.40 -0.16 -8.88
N LYS A 36 -6.50 -0.45 -9.83
CA LYS A 36 -5.43 0.46 -10.24
C LYS A 36 -6.00 1.78 -10.78
N HIS A 37 -7.05 1.71 -11.60
CA HIS A 37 -7.73 2.90 -12.13
C HIS A 37 -8.28 3.79 -11.01
N TYR A 38 -8.97 3.23 -10.01
CA TYR A 38 -9.46 4.02 -8.87
C TYR A 38 -8.32 4.66 -8.07
N ASN A 39 -7.23 3.94 -7.83
CA ASN A 39 -6.04 4.48 -7.17
C ASN A 39 -5.43 5.65 -7.97
N GLU A 40 -5.25 5.50 -9.29
CA GLU A 40 -4.69 6.55 -10.15
C GLU A 40 -5.57 7.80 -10.23
N LYS A 41 -6.89 7.63 -10.11
CA LYS A 41 -7.89 8.69 -10.07
C LYS A 41 -8.02 9.40 -8.71
N GLY A 42 -7.25 8.98 -7.70
CA GLY A 42 -7.14 9.70 -6.42
C GLY A 42 -8.15 9.28 -5.35
N ALA A 43 -8.67 8.04 -5.42
CA ALA A 43 -9.45 7.47 -4.32
C ALA A 43 -8.67 7.51 -2.99
N ASP A 44 -9.37 7.60 -1.85
CA ASP A 44 -8.73 7.69 -0.52
C ASP A 44 -8.48 6.33 0.12
N GLU A 45 -9.32 5.35 -0.22
CA GLU A 45 -9.34 3.98 0.28
C GLU A 45 -10.15 3.13 -0.71
N LEU A 46 -9.95 1.82 -0.71
CA LEU A 46 -10.72 0.87 -1.52
C LEU A 46 -11.49 -0.08 -0.60
N ILE A 47 -12.75 -0.38 -0.92
CA ILE A 47 -13.48 -1.49 -0.30
C ILE A 47 -13.63 -2.63 -1.32
N VAL A 48 -13.26 -3.84 -0.93
CA VAL A 48 -13.45 -5.05 -1.74
C VAL A 48 -14.45 -5.97 -1.03
N PHE A 49 -15.51 -6.31 -1.75
CA PHE A 49 -16.51 -7.27 -1.31
C PHE A 49 -16.33 -8.57 -2.09
N ASP A 50 -15.99 -9.63 -1.38
CA ASP A 50 -16.00 -10.98 -1.93
C ASP A 50 -17.42 -11.57 -1.86
N LEU A 51 -18.00 -11.85 -3.01
CA LEU A 51 -19.34 -12.43 -3.14
C LEU A 51 -19.34 -13.95 -3.30
N SER A 52 -18.17 -14.60 -3.15
CA SER A 52 -18.05 -16.06 -3.24
C SER A 52 -19.02 -16.81 -2.33
N ASP A 53 -19.49 -17.97 -2.80
CA ASP A 53 -20.35 -18.88 -2.05
C ASP A 53 -19.66 -20.19 -1.64
N SER A 54 -18.47 -20.45 -2.18
CA SER A 54 -17.65 -21.63 -1.93
C SER A 54 -16.26 -21.28 -1.38
N ASP A 55 -15.59 -22.26 -0.76
CA ASP A 55 -14.23 -22.06 -0.24
C ASP A 55 -13.20 -21.91 -1.38
N GLU A 56 -13.46 -22.52 -2.54
CA GLU A 56 -12.60 -22.43 -3.73
C GLU A 56 -12.65 -21.03 -4.35
N GLU A 57 -13.87 -20.52 -4.60
CA GLU A 57 -14.05 -19.14 -5.09
C GLU A 57 -13.55 -18.10 -4.08
N HIS A 58 -13.68 -18.36 -2.77
CA HIS A 58 -13.11 -17.49 -1.75
C HIS A 58 -11.59 -17.39 -1.88
N ASP A 59 -10.91 -18.53 -2.04
CA ASP A 59 -9.46 -18.55 -2.21
C ASP A 59 -9.00 -17.85 -3.50
N GLU A 60 -9.78 -17.94 -4.58
CA GLU A 60 -9.56 -17.14 -5.80
C GLU A 60 -9.71 -15.64 -5.54
N SER A 61 -10.76 -15.22 -4.81
CA SER A 61 -10.96 -13.84 -4.38
C SER A 61 -9.80 -13.33 -3.51
N ILE A 62 -9.24 -14.16 -2.62
CA ILE A 62 -8.07 -13.80 -1.80
C ILE A 62 -6.84 -13.54 -2.67
N GLU A 63 -6.59 -14.37 -3.69
CA GLU A 63 -5.47 -14.13 -4.61
C GLU A 63 -5.66 -12.83 -5.41
N LEU A 64 -6.90 -12.50 -5.81
CA LEU A 64 -7.20 -11.21 -6.44
C LEU A 64 -6.96 -10.04 -5.47
N ILE A 65 -7.40 -10.14 -4.22
CA ILE A 65 -7.15 -9.13 -3.18
C ILE A 65 -5.64 -8.90 -3.01
N LYS A 66 -4.84 -9.98 -3.02
CA LYS A 66 -3.37 -9.89 -2.94
C LYS A 66 -2.77 -9.20 -4.16
N GLN A 67 -3.27 -9.49 -5.35
CA GLN A 67 -2.84 -8.83 -6.59
C GLN A 67 -3.25 -7.36 -6.63
N ILE A 68 -4.44 -7.02 -6.16
CA ILE A 68 -4.91 -5.63 -6.00
C ILE A 68 -3.95 -4.86 -5.09
N ASN A 69 -3.62 -5.41 -3.90
CA ASN A 69 -2.73 -4.75 -2.95
C ASN A 69 -1.34 -4.43 -3.54
N ARG A 70 -0.85 -5.26 -4.47
CA ARG A 70 0.44 -5.03 -5.15
C ARG A 70 0.44 -3.87 -6.16
N VAL A 71 -0.74 -3.43 -6.61
CA VAL A 71 -0.88 -2.40 -7.65
C VAL A 71 -1.53 -1.10 -7.16
N ILE A 72 -2.18 -1.13 -6.00
CA ILE A 72 -2.74 0.06 -5.35
C ILE A 72 -1.83 0.52 -4.22
N SER A 73 -1.96 1.79 -3.88
CA SER A 73 -1.14 2.43 -2.87
C SER A 73 -1.93 3.13 -1.77
N ILE A 74 -3.25 3.02 -1.88
CA ILE A 74 -4.26 3.46 -0.93
C ILE A 74 -4.66 2.27 -0.04
N PRO A 75 -5.10 2.50 1.20
CA PRO A 75 -5.60 1.44 2.05
C PRO A 75 -6.72 0.65 1.40
N MET A 76 -6.82 -0.63 1.75
CA MET A 76 -7.90 -1.52 1.32
C MET A 76 -8.59 -2.14 2.53
N ILE A 77 -9.91 -2.12 2.54
CA ILE A 77 -10.76 -2.90 3.43
C ILE A 77 -11.37 -4.02 2.60
N ALA A 78 -11.30 -5.25 3.07
CA ALA A 78 -11.86 -6.38 2.35
C ALA A 78 -12.70 -7.27 3.27
N GLY A 79 -13.79 -7.82 2.74
CA GLY A 79 -14.66 -8.74 3.47
C GLY A 79 -15.59 -9.48 2.54
N GLY A 80 -16.16 -10.57 3.02
CA GLY A 80 -16.93 -11.49 2.18
C GLY A 80 -16.58 -12.93 2.51
N ASN A 81 -17.59 -13.79 2.50
CA ASN A 81 -17.50 -15.22 2.79
C ASN A 81 -16.67 -15.66 4.02
N ILE A 82 -16.54 -14.83 5.06
CA ILE A 82 -15.82 -15.17 6.30
C ILE A 82 -16.66 -16.16 7.13
N ARG A 83 -16.10 -17.35 7.39
CA ARG A 83 -16.71 -18.44 8.17
C ARG A 83 -15.88 -18.83 9.39
N ARG A 84 -14.61 -18.48 9.42
CA ARG A 84 -13.65 -18.82 10.49
C ARG A 84 -12.53 -17.79 10.59
N ALA A 85 -11.80 -17.80 11.70
CA ALA A 85 -10.68 -16.89 11.92
C ALA A 85 -9.56 -17.01 10.89
N GLU A 86 -9.42 -18.17 10.23
CA GLU A 86 -8.42 -18.34 9.16
C GLU A 86 -8.76 -17.50 7.91
N ASP A 87 -10.04 -17.27 7.61
CA ASP A 87 -10.44 -16.45 6.46
C ASP A 87 -10.07 -14.97 6.70
N VAL A 88 -10.26 -14.49 7.94
CA VAL A 88 -9.79 -13.16 8.37
C VAL A 88 -8.27 -13.04 8.21
N LYS A 89 -7.52 -14.08 8.60
CA LYS A 89 -6.07 -14.11 8.43
C LYS A 89 -5.68 -14.00 6.96
N LYS A 90 -6.31 -14.79 6.07
CA LYS A 90 -6.06 -14.76 4.63
C LYS A 90 -6.29 -13.36 4.05
N ILE A 91 -7.41 -12.71 4.40
CA ILE A 91 -7.74 -11.35 3.95
C ILE A 91 -6.66 -10.34 4.39
N LEU A 92 -6.26 -10.38 5.67
CA LEU A 92 -5.24 -9.47 6.19
C LEU A 92 -3.87 -9.72 5.56
N TYR A 93 -3.50 -10.98 5.34
CA TYR A 93 -2.20 -11.37 4.78
C TYR A 93 -2.13 -11.16 3.27
N ALA A 94 -3.28 -11.02 2.61
CA ALA A 94 -3.37 -10.51 1.25
C ALA A 94 -3.10 -8.98 1.17
N GLY A 95 -2.94 -8.30 2.31
CA GLY A 95 -2.57 -6.89 2.39
C GLY A 95 -3.72 -5.94 2.73
N ALA A 96 -4.92 -6.46 3.01
CA ALA A 96 -6.01 -5.63 3.49
C ALA A 96 -5.61 -4.95 4.81
N LYS A 97 -5.80 -3.63 4.88
CA LYS A 97 -5.62 -2.88 6.13
C LYS A 97 -6.58 -3.38 7.20
N ARG A 98 -7.81 -3.72 6.80
CA ARG A 98 -8.82 -4.32 7.67
C ARG A 98 -9.59 -5.44 7.00
N ALA A 99 -9.91 -6.47 7.77
CA ALA A 99 -10.89 -7.47 7.42
C ALA A 99 -12.27 -7.03 7.93
N MET A 100 -13.28 -7.10 7.07
CA MET A 100 -14.63 -6.65 7.35
C MET A 100 -15.57 -7.84 7.64
N LEU A 101 -16.07 -7.89 8.87
CA LEU A 101 -17.01 -8.91 9.32
C LEU A 101 -18.46 -8.48 9.05
N ASN A 102 -19.24 -9.36 8.42
CA ASN A 102 -20.64 -9.04 8.11
C ASN A 102 -21.58 -9.34 9.28
N PHE A 103 -22.03 -8.30 9.98
CA PHE A 103 -22.85 -8.41 11.19
C PHE A 103 -24.32 -8.75 10.90
N SER A 104 -24.73 -8.89 9.63
CA SER A 104 -26.00 -9.55 9.33
C SER A 104 -25.94 -11.07 9.54
N LYS A 105 -24.74 -11.65 9.67
CA LYS A 105 -24.52 -13.08 9.93
C LYS A 105 -24.18 -13.29 11.42
N PRO A 106 -24.93 -14.14 12.16
CA PRO A 106 -24.65 -14.45 13.57
C PRO A 106 -23.23 -14.95 13.83
N LEU A 107 -22.70 -15.77 12.92
CA LEU A 107 -21.34 -16.30 12.98
C LEU A 107 -20.27 -15.20 13.07
N SER A 108 -20.45 -14.09 12.33
CA SER A 108 -19.51 -12.96 12.37
C SER A 108 -19.49 -12.27 13.74
N ILE A 109 -20.64 -12.22 14.42
CA ILE A 109 -20.77 -11.62 15.76
C ILE A 109 -20.03 -12.48 16.79
N GLU A 110 -20.12 -13.82 16.66
CA GLU A 110 -19.39 -14.76 17.52
C GLU A 110 -17.87 -14.68 17.28
N LEU A 111 -17.45 -14.50 16.02
CA LEU A 111 -16.03 -14.46 15.63
C LEU A 111 -15.29 -13.18 16.04
N ILE A 112 -15.97 -12.03 16.13
CA ILE A 112 -15.30 -10.72 16.27
C ILE A 112 -14.30 -10.68 17.43
N LYS A 113 -14.66 -11.25 18.58
CA LYS A 113 -13.81 -11.25 19.77
C LYS A 113 -12.51 -12.02 19.54
N GLU A 114 -12.61 -13.23 18.97
CA GLU A 114 -11.44 -14.07 18.70
C GLU A 114 -10.49 -13.37 17.72
N VAL A 115 -11.01 -12.88 16.60
CA VAL A 115 -10.17 -12.31 15.54
C VAL A 115 -9.59 -10.96 15.95
N SER A 116 -10.33 -10.15 16.72
CA SER A 116 -9.83 -8.89 17.25
C SER A 116 -8.73 -9.10 18.28
N GLN A 117 -8.86 -10.08 19.17
CA GLN A 117 -7.79 -10.43 20.12
C GLN A 117 -6.54 -10.99 19.41
N ARG A 118 -6.72 -11.69 18.29
CA ARG A 118 -5.62 -12.29 17.54
C ARG A 118 -4.87 -11.30 16.64
N PHE A 119 -5.60 -10.39 15.98
CA PHE A 119 -5.03 -9.51 14.94
C PHE A 119 -5.01 -8.02 15.32
N GLY A 120 -5.62 -7.64 16.44
CA GLY A 120 -5.78 -6.26 16.87
C GLY A 120 -7.08 -5.64 16.34
N LYS A 121 -7.79 -4.89 17.18
CA LYS A 121 -9.07 -4.24 16.82
C LYS A 121 -8.93 -3.23 15.68
N GLU A 122 -7.75 -2.64 15.52
CA GLU A 122 -7.42 -1.71 14.43
C GLU A 122 -7.42 -2.38 13.05
N ARG A 123 -7.27 -3.71 13.01
CA ARG A 123 -7.34 -4.54 11.80
C ARG A 123 -8.74 -5.06 11.50
N ILE A 124 -9.73 -4.75 12.32
CA ILE A 124 -11.10 -5.25 12.18
C ILE A 124 -12.06 -4.11 11.85
N ALA A 125 -12.89 -4.34 10.82
CA ALA A 125 -14.04 -3.53 10.48
C ALA A 125 -15.31 -4.40 10.56
N VAL A 126 -16.48 -3.77 10.67
CA VAL A 126 -17.78 -4.47 10.63
C VAL A 126 -18.67 -3.87 9.57
N SER A 127 -19.43 -4.69 8.85
CA SER A 127 -20.50 -4.22 7.96
C SER A 127 -21.87 -4.41 8.58
N LEU A 128 -22.73 -3.41 8.48
CA LEU A 128 -24.07 -3.37 9.05
C LEU A 128 -25.09 -2.98 7.99
N ASN A 129 -26.23 -3.67 7.98
CA ASN A 129 -27.31 -3.42 7.01
C ASN A 129 -28.48 -2.63 7.63
N ASP A 130 -28.52 -2.53 8.96
CA ASP A 130 -29.60 -1.86 9.66
C ASP A 130 -29.12 -1.29 11.00
N PHE A 131 -29.92 -0.37 11.54
CA PHE A 131 -29.64 0.30 12.80
C PHE A 131 -29.85 -0.60 14.02
N ASP A 132 -30.75 -1.58 13.92
CA ASP A 132 -31.06 -2.49 15.02
C ASP A 132 -29.84 -3.36 15.39
N ALA A 133 -29.09 -3.80 14.38
CA ALA A 133 -27.85 -4.55 14.57
C ALA A 133 -26.79 -3.71 15.27
N LEU A 134 -26.66 -2.43 14.91
CA LEU A 134 -25.77 -1.49 15.61
C LEU A 134 -26.18 -1.34 17.07
N PHE A 135 -27.44 -1.04 17.33
CA PHE A 135 -27.93 -0.82 18.69
C PHE A 135 -27.76 -2.07 19.58
N LYS A 136 -28.06 -3.26 19.04
CA LYS A 136 -27.93 -4.52 19.78
C LYS A 136 -26.46 -4.90 20.06
N GLN A 137 -25.55 -4.58 19.15
CA GLN A 137 -24.16 -5.06 19.19
C GLN A 137 -23.13 -3.96 19.47
N GLN A 138 -23.57 -2.75 19.85
CA GLN A 138 -22.72 -1.57 20.04
C GLN A 138 -21.46 -1.87 20.86
N HIS A 139 -21.61 -2.48 22.04
CA HIS A 139 -20.48 -2.77 22.92
C HIS A 139 -19.42 -3.66 22.26
N LEU A 140 -19.85 -4.68 21.50
CA LEU A 140 -18.92 -5.55 20.78
C LEU A 140 -18.19 -4.78 19.67
N ILE A 141 -18.92 -3.94 18.94
CA ILE A 141 -18.37 -3.15 17.83
C ILE A 141 -17.32 -2.16 18.36
N GLU A 142 -17.61 -1.46 19.46
CA GLU A 142 -16.71 -0.49 20.12
C GLU A 142 -15.48 -1.11 20.75
N GLU A 143 -15.63 -2.29 21.35
CA GLU A 143 -14.53 -2.99 22.00
C GLU A 143 -13.58 -3.61 20.97
N TYR A 144 -14.11 -4.20 19.89
CA TYR A 144 -13.36 -5.11 19.02
C TYR A 144 -13.13 -4.63 17.58
N SER A 145 -13.67 -3.47 17.17
CA SER A 145 -13.42 -2.89 15.85
C SER A 145 -13.07 -1.41 15.92
N THR A 146 -12.61 -0.85 14.80
CA THR A 146 -12.29 0.59 14.70
C THR A 146 -13.00 1.31 13.55
N GLU A 147 -13.76 0.56 12.74
CA GLU A 147 -14.42 1.12 11.58
C GLU A 147 -15.69 0.34 11.24
N MET A 148 -16.74 1.10 10.88
CA MET A 148 -18.03 0.55 10.49
C MET A 148 -18.32 0.87 9.02
N ILE A 149 -18.77 -0.12 8.28
CA ILE A 149 -19.25 0.01 6.90
C ILE A 149 -20.77 -0.13 6.94
N PHE A 150 -21.48 0.97 6.71
CA PHE A 150 -22.92 1.02 6.86
C PHE A 150 -23.59 0.95 5.47
N MET A 151 -24.25 -0.16 5.18
CA MET A 151 -24.74 -0.53 3.85
C MET A 151 -26.20 -0.16 3.60
N HIS A 152 -26.72 0.85 4.30
CA HIS A 152 -28.11 1.27 4.18
C HIS A 152 -28.22 2.79 4.25
N ARG A 153 -29.15 3.36 3.47
CA ARG A 153 -29.57 4.76 3.55
C ARG A 153 -30.40 4.95 4.81
N LEU A 154 -29.76 5.16 5.96
CA LEU A 154 -30.42 5.34 7.24
C LEU A 154 -30.27 6.78 7.74
N ASP A 155 -31.09 7.14 8.72
CA ASP A 155 -30.98 8.40 9.45
C ASP A 155 -29.64 8.44 10.19
N LEU A 156 -28.63 9.05 9.56
CA LEU A 156 -27.27 9.15 10.05
C LEU A 156 -27.20 9.82 11.42
N ASN A 157 -28.18 10.67 11.77
CA ASN A 157 -28.27 11.29 13.09
C ASN A 157 -28.46 10.24 14.20
N SER A 158 -29.20 9.17 13.92
CA SER A 158 -29.42 8.08 14.87
C SER A 158 -28.13 7.31 15.14
N VAL A 159 -27.27 7.12 14.12
CA VAL A 159 -25.97 6.42 14.26
C VAL A 159 -25.02 7.19 15.18
N VAL A 160 -24.90 8.51 14.99
CA VAL A 160 -24.03 9.39 15.79
C VAL A 160 -24.41 9.40 17.27
N ASN A 161 -25.71 9.28 17.56
CA ASN A 161 -26.20 9.25 18.95
C ASN A 161 -25.91 7.93 19.67
N VAL A 162 -25.64 6.86 18.92
CA VAL A 162 -25.38 5.55 19.48
C VAL A 162 -23.89 5.31 19.67
N THR A 163 -23.04 5.65 18.71
CA THR A 163 -21.61 5.28 18.77
C THR A 163 -20.68 6.41 18.34
N GLU A 164 -19.49 6.43 18.95
CA GLU A 164 -18.39 7.31 18.55
C GLU A 164 -17.55 6.73 17.40
N ILE A 165 -17.77 5.47 17.01
CA ILE A 165 -17.06 4.87 15.87
C ILE A 165 -17.52 5.55 14.60
N GLN A 166 -16.56 6.06 13.84
CA GLN A 166 -16.85 6.67 12.56
C GLN A 166 -17.20 5.63 11.50
N CYS A 167 -18.17 5.94 10.63
CA CYS A 167 -18.65 5.03 9.61
C CYS A 167 -18.32 5.47 8.18
N VAL A 168 -18.13 4.50 7.29
CA VAL A 168 -18.18 4.71 5.84
C VAL A 168 -19.56 4.24 5.37
N VAL A 169 -20.30 5.12 4.71
CA VAL A 169 -21.64 4.80 4.20
C VAL A 169 -21.53 4.25 2.79
N VAL A 170 -22.06 3.05 2.55
CA VAL A 170 -22.18 2.44 1.23
C VAL A 170 -23.62 2.62 0.75
N THR A 171 -23.81 3.34 -0.35
CA THR A 171 -25.13 3.69 -0.88
C THR A 171 -25.27 3.39 -2.37
N ASP A 172 -26.47 3.03 -2.79
CA ASP A 172 -26.84 2.80 -4.19
C ASP A 172 -27.27 4.09 -4.91
N THR A 173 -27.28 5.24 -4.23
CA THR A 173 -27.63 6.52 -4.86
C THR A 173 -26.66 6.89 -5.98
N MET A 174 -27.22 7.52 -7.02
CA MET A 174 -26.50 8.14 -8.13
C MET A 174 -26.59 9.67 -8.09
N GLU A 175 -27.17 10.23 -7.04
CA GLU A 175 -27.38 11.67 -6.88
C GLU A 175 -26.21 12.32 -6.12
N GLU A 176 -25.49 13.22 -6.77
CA GLU A 176 -24.39 13.98 -6.15
C GLU A 176 -24.82 14.71 -4.88
N SER A 177 -26.01 15.33 -4.88
CA SER A 177 -26.54 16.05 -3.71
C SER A 177 -26.72 15.14 -2.49
N GLU A 178 -27.12 13.89 -2.69
CA GLU A 178 -27.27 12.92 -1.60
C GLU A 178 -25.90 12.52 -1.04
N ILE A 179 -24.91 12.30 -1.91
CA ILE A 179 -23.52 12.02 -1.50
C ILE A 179 -22.94 13.17 -0.66
N LEU A 180 -23.16 14.43 -1.07
CA LEU A 180 -22.72 15.60 -0.31
C LEU A 180 -23.41 15.70 1.06
N ASN A 181 -24.71 15.37 1.14
CA ASN A 181 -25.43 15.35 2.41
C ASN A 181 -24.92 14.25 3.36
N ILE A 182 -24.63 13.06 2.82
CA ILE A 182 -24.02 11.96 3.59
C ILE A 182 -22.68 12.41 4.16
N LEU A 183 -21.81 12.99 3.33
CA LEU A 183 -20.49 13.44 3.76
C LEU A 183 -20.54 14.57 4.81
N LYS A 184 -21.56 15.45 4.75
CA LYS A 184 -21.79 16.51 5.74
C LYS A 184 -22.27 16.00 7.09
N SER A 185 -22.82 14.79 7.15
CA SER A 185 -23.35 14.23 8.38
C SER A 185 -22.23 13.97 9.40
N ASP A 186 -22.51 14.23 10.67
CA ASP A 186 -21.61 13.89 11.76
C ASP A 186 -21.44 12.35 11.85
N GLY A 187 -20.33 11.88 12.43
CA GLY A 187 -20.00 10.44 12.52
C GLY A 187 -19.64 9.75 11.19
N VAL A 188 -19.98 10.35 10.03
CA VAL A 188 -19.54 9.82 8.73
C VAL A 188 -18.09 10.18 8.48
N LYS A 189 -17.24 9.20 8.22
CA LYS A 189 -15.83 9.36 7.82
C LYS A 189 -15.63 9.26 6.31
N GLY A 190 -16.56 8.64 5.60
CA GLY A 190 -16.46 8.53 4.15
C GLY A 190 -17.73 8.00 3.52
N VAL A 191 -17.72 7.99 2.20
CA VAL A 191 -18.83 7.50 1.39
C VAL A 191 -18.29 6.58 0.29
N SER A 192 -19.07 5.55 0.02
CA SER A 192 -18.82 4.50 -0.95
C SER A 192 -20.12 4.16 -1.67
N GLY A 193 -20.03 3.36 -2.73
CA GLY A 193 -21.18 2.85 -3.45
C GLY A 193 -21.26 3.33 -4.91
N ARG A 194 -22.47 3.29 -5.49
CA ARG A 194 -22.64 3.36 -6.96
C ARG A 194 -22.12 4.66 -7.57
N PHE A 195 -22.49 5.82 -7.04
CA PHE A 195 -21.99 7.12 -7.55
C PHE A 195 -20.47 7.24 -7.45
N ILE A 196 -19.88 6.77 -6.35
CA ILE A 196 -18.44 6.88 -6.05
C ILE A 196 -17.62 5.91 -6.90
N SER A 197 -18.19 4.77 -7.25
CA SER A 197 -17.50 3.69 -7.96
C SER A 197 -17.73 3.74 -9.48
N ARG A 198 -18.20 4.87 -10.02
CA ARG A 198 -18.35 5.01 -11.47
C ARG A 198 -16.98 4.98 -12.16
N LEU A 199 -16.92 4.35 -13.33
CA LEU A 199 -15.67 4.24 -14.11
C LEU A 199 -15.15 5.61 -14.57
N ASP A 200 -16.03 6.59 -14.75
CA ASP A 200 -15.70 7.96 -15.13
C ASP A 200 -15.41 8.89 -13.94
N MET A 201 -15.43 8.38 -12.70
CA MET A 201 -15.15 9.18 -11.50
C MET A 201 -13.71 9.68 -11.48
N ASP A 202 -13.54 10.98 -11.30
CA ASP A 202 -12.27 11.59 -10.92
C ASP A 202 -12.38 12.10 -9.48
N PHE A 203 -11.77 11.37 -8.55
CA PHE A 203 -11.92 11.64 -7.12
C PHE A 203 -11.32 12.97 -6.72
N ASN A 204 -10.29 13.45 -7.41
CA ASN A 204 -9.71 14.77 -7.13
C ASN A 204 -10.68 15.89 -7.51
N VAL A 205 -11.34 15.77 -8.66
CA VAL A 205 -12.39 16.71 -9.07
C VAL A 205 -13.56 16.66 -8.09
N PHE A 206 -13.98 15.48 -7.65
CA PHE A 206 -15.08 15.38 -6.70
C PHE A 206 -14.72 15.90 -5.30
N LYS A 207 -13.47 15.71 -4.85
CA LYS A 207 -12.94 16.33 -3.62
C LYS A 207 -13.02 17.86 -3.69
N ASP A 208 -12.74 18.47 -4.84
CA ASP A 208 -12.90 19.92 -5.03
C ASP A 208 -14.36 20.37 -4.88
N ILE A 209 -15.32 19.58 -5.40
CA ILE A 209 -16.75 19.82 -5.21
C ILE A 209 -17.10 19.72 -3.71
N CYS A 210 -16.57 18.73 -3.00
CA CYS A 210 -16.76 18.55 -1.57
C CYS A 210 -16.23 19.75 -0.78
N VAL A 211 -15.01 20.19 -1.06
CA VAL A 211 -14.37 21.37 -0.42
C VAL A 211 -15.18 22.64 -0.66
N LYS A 212 -15.65 22.88 -1.89
CA LYS A 212 -16.55 24.01 -2.22
C LYS A 212 -17.88 23.95 -1.47
N ASN A 213 -18.29 22.78 -1.04
CA ASN A 213 -19.49 22.55 -0.22
C ASN A 213 -19.20 22.54 1.30
N GLY A 214 -18.00 22.95 1.73
CA GLY A 214 -17.60 23.03 3.14
C GLY A 214 -17.24 21.69 3.76
N ILE A 215 -16.99 20.65 2.96
CA ILE A 215 -16.60 19.32 3.43
C ILE A 215 -15.08 19.21 3.40
N ARG A 216 -14.46 18.96 4.56
CA ARG A 216 -13.01 18.72 4.65
C ARG A 216 -12.68 17.31 4.20
N MET A 217 -11.95 17.19 3.10
CA MET A 217 -11.56 15.90 2.52
C MET A 217 -10.16 15.50 2.97
N THR A 218 -9.83 14.21 2.89
CA THR A 218 -8.42 13.75 2.93
C THR A 218 -7.69 14.20 1.67
N THR A 219 -7.31 15.46 1.66
CA THR A 219 -6.13 15.96 0.96
C THR A 219 -4.95 15.86 1.93
N PHE A 220 -3.69 15.82 1.47
CA PHE A 220 -2.55 15.93 2.39
C PHE A 220 -2.53 17.34 2.98
N GLU A 221 -3.49 17.72 3.84
CA GLU A 221 -3.50 19.05 4.43
C GLU A 221 -2.21 19.26 5.21
N SER A 222 -1.45 20.27 4.81
CA SER A 222 -0.25 20.65 5.52
C SER A 222 -0.63 21.12 6.92
N LEU A 223 0.10 20.64 7.93
CA LEU A 223 -0.05 21.10 9.32
C LEU A 223 0.55 22.50 9.55
N MET A 224 1.23 23.06 8.53
CA MET A 224 1.84 24.38 8.51
C MET A 224 1.46 25.11 7.22
N ASP A 225 1.26 26.42 7.29
CA ASP A 225 1.08 27.23 6.07
C ASP A 225 2.41 27.36 5.33
N PHE A 226 2.38 27.45 3.99
CA PHE A 226 3.61 27.57 3.18
C PHE A 226 4.43 28.82 3.57
N GLY A 227 3.74 29.90 3.97
CA GLY A 227 4.38 31.13 4.47
C GLY A 227 5.20 30.95 5.76
N GLU A 228 5.12 29.80 6.43
CA GLU A 228 5.98 29.47 7.57
C GLU A 228 7.36 28.91 7.17
N PHE A 229 7.54 28.54 5.90
CA PHE A 229 8.80 27.98 5.42
C PHE A 229 9.80 29.07 5.06
N LYS A 230 11.08 28.78 5.27
CA LYS A 230 12.18 29.64 4.85
C LYS A 230 12.60 29.27 3.44
N LEU A 231 12.34 30.18 2.52
CA LEU A 231 12.71 30.01 1.13
C LEU A 231 14.17 30.45 0.91
N ASN A 232 14.80 29.88 -0.10
CA ASN A 232 16.13 30.33 -0.53
C ASN A 232 16.06 31.72 -1.20
N SER A 233 17.21 32.24 -1.65
CA SER A 233 17.31 33.55 -2.31
C SER A 233 16.47 33.69 -3.58
N ASP A 234 16.09 32.57 -4.20
CA ASP A 234 15.28 32.53 -5.41
C ASP A 234 13.77 32.43 -5.10
N GLY A 235 13.39 32.46 -3.81
CA GLY A 235 12.00 32.28 -3.39
C GLY A 235 11.51 30.84 -3.49
N LEU A 236 12.42 29.86 -3.41
CA LEU A 236 12.10 28.44 -3.58
C LEU A 236 12.47 27.61 -2.36
N LEU A 237 11.69 26.57 -2.10
CA LEU A 237 11.93 25.57 -1.06
C LEU A 237 12.66 24.36 -1.66
N PRO A 238 13.89 24.04 -1.23
CA PRO A 238 14.54 22.77 -1.52
C PRO A 238 13.71 21.57 -1.07
N VAL A 239 13.65 20.54 -1.91
CA VAL A 239 12.96 19.29 -1.62
C VAL A 239 13.89 18.11 -1.88
N VAL A 240 14.18 17.34 -0.84
CA VAL A 240 14.84 16.04 -0.90
C VAL A 240 13.78 14.97 -1.06
N THR A 241 13.82 14.23 -2.15
CA THR A 241 12.84 13.17 -2.43
C THR A 241 13.47 11.80 -2.21
N GLN A 242 12.86 10.99 -1.35
CA GLN A 242 13.28 9.64 -0.99
C GLN A 242 12.22 8.59 -1.35
N ASP A 243 12.66 7.38 -1.67
CA ASP A 243 11.79 6.23 -1.76
C ASP A 243 11.23 5.89 -0.36
N TYR A 244 9.91 5.75 -0.25
CA TYR A 244 9.27 5.53 1.05
C TYR A 244 9.56 4.15 1.68
N LYS A 245 9.90 3.13 0.88
CA LYS A 245 10.20 1.77 1.37
C LYS A 245 11.69 1.63 1.67
N THR A 246 12.55 2.01 0.75
CA THR A 246 14.01 1.77 0.87
C THR A 246 14.75 2.91 1.57
N ASN A 247 14.14 4.08 1.69
CA ASN A 247 14.77 5.34 2.10
C ASN A 247 15.91 5.80 1.19
N GLU A 248 16.04 5.22 -0.02
CA GLU A 248 17.00 5.68 -1.02
C GLU A 248 16.67 7.13 -1.42
N VAL A 249 17.67 8.02 -1.43
CA VAL A 249 17.49 9.38 -1.96
C VAL A 249 17.39 9.30 -3.48
N LEU A 250 16.25 9.70 -4.03
CA LEU A 250 15.94 9.62 -5.45
C LEU A 250 16.39 10.89 -6.19
N MET A 251 16.08 12.07 -5.66
CA MET A 251 16.43 13.34 -6.30
C MET A 251 16.34 14.52 -5.34
N VAL A 252 16.89 15.66 -5.76
CA VAL A 252 16.64 16.97 -5.14
C VAL A 252 16.03 17.89 -6.19
N ALA A 253 14.97 18.59 -5.81
CA ALA A 253 14.28 19.59 -6.63
C ALA A 253 13.85 20.77 -5.75
N TYR A 254 13.03 21.66 -6.32
CA TYR A 254 12.56 22.87 -5.66
C TYR A 254 11.05 22.99 -5.82
N MET A 255 10.38 23.62 -4.87
CA MET A 255 8.97 23.99 -4.92
C MET A 255 8.82 25.48 -4.65
N ASP A 256 7.91 26.13 -5.36
CA ASP A 256 7.26 27.35 -4.90
C ASP A 256 5.94 27.00 -4.19
N GLU A 257 5.19 28.03 -3.76
CA GLU A 257 3.92 27.84 -3.04
C GLU A 257 2.91 27.04 -3.86
N GLU A 258 2.78 27.37 -5.15
CA GLU A 258 1.86 26.67 -6.07
C GLU A 258 2.24 25.18 -6.23
N ALA A 259 3.53 24.87 -6.39
CA ALA A 259 4.00 23.49 -6.48
C ALA A 259 3.71 22.70 -5.20
N PHE A 260 3.90 23.32 -4.03
CA PHE A 260 3.63 22.71 -2.73
C PHE A 260 2.14 22.44 -2.54
N GLU A 261 1.29 23.45 -2.77
CA GLU A 261 -0.16 23.33 -2.66
C GLU A 261 -0.72 22.27 -3.62
N HIS A 262 -0.23 22.24 -4.87
CA HIS A 262 -0.62 21.22 -5.82
C HIS A 262 -0.21 19.82 -5.35
N THR A 263 0.99 19.68 -4.77
CA THR A 263 1.48 18.41 -4.22
C THR A 263 0.61 17.92 -3.06
N VAL A 264 0.32 18.81 -2.11
CA VAL A 264 -0.58 18.59 -0.97
C VAL A 264 -1.99 18.20 -1.44
N LYS A 265 -2.51 18.90 -2.44
CA LYS A 265 -3.85 18.69 -2.96
C LYS A 265 -3.99 17.37 -3.72
N THR A 266 -3.04 17.05 -4.59
CA THR A 266 -3.16 15.93 -5.54
C THR A 266 -2.47 14.65 -5.07
N GLY A 267 -1.61 14.73 -4.05
CA GLY A 267 -0.75 13.62 -3.64
C GLY A 267 0.30 13.24 -4.69
N ARG A 268 0.52 14.06 -5.72
CA ARG A 268 1.54 13.86 -6.76
C ARG A 268 2.61 14.92 -6.62
N MET A 269 3.89 14.54 -6.69
CA MET A 269 4.97 15.51 -6.60
C MET A 269 4.93 16.49 -7.77
N THR A 270 4.76 17.76 -7.44
CA THR A 270 4.93 18.90 -8.34
C THR A 270 6.14 19.71 -7.90
N TYR A 271 6.98 20.08 -8.85
CA TYR A 271 8.17 20.86 -8.60
C TYR A 271 8.15 22.14 -9.45
N PHE A 272 8.88 23.15 -9.01
CA PHE A 272 9.19 24.31 -9.83
C PHE A 272 10.53 24.11 -10.55
N SER A 273 10.51 24.13 -11.87
CA SER A 273 11.74 24.02 -12.67
C SER A 273 12.43 25.36 -12.79
N ARG A 274 13.57 25.53 -12.11
CA ARG A 274 14.38 26.76 -12.18
C ARG A 274 14.85 27.10 -13.60
N SER A 275 15.11 26.11 -14.44
CA SER A 275 15.57 26.35 -15.82
C SER A 275 14.43 26.70 -16.78
N ARG A 276 13.24 26.14 -16.57
CA ARG A 276 12.06 26.40 -17.42
C ARG A 276 11.17 27.52 -16.89
N GLN A 277 11.37 27.93 -15.63
CA GLN A 277 10.53 28.89 -14.91
C GLN A 277 9.05 28.51 -14.97
N SER A 278 8.76 27.24 -14.69
CA SER A 278 7.42 26.68 -14.81
C SER A 278 7.19 25.56 -13.79
N GLN A 279 5.91 25.34 -13.45
CA GLN A 279 5.47 24.13 -12.75
C GLN A 279 5.82 22.87 -13.56
N TRP A 280 6.12 21.80 -12.85
CA TRP A 280 6.45 20.49 -13.40
C TRP A 280 5.93 19.38 -12.50
N ILE A 281 4.83 18.75 -12.92
CA ILE A 281 4.33 17.54 -12.28
C ILE A 281 5.21 16.36 -12.70
N LYS A 282 5.88 15.73 -11.73
CA LYS A 282 6.80 14.64 -12.02
C LYS A 282 6.04 13.46 -12.62
N GLY A 283 6.45 13.08 -13.82
CA GLY A 283 5.88 11.94 -14.55
C GLY A 283 4.95 12.32 -15.70
N GLU A 284 4.47 13.56 -15.81
CA GLU A 284 3.52 13.93 -16.88
C GLU A 284 4.02 13.64 -18.30
N THR A 285 5.30 13.89 -18.56
CA THR A 285 5.89 13.64 -19.89
C THR A 285 6.44 12.22 -20.05
N SER A 286 6.87 11.58 -18.96
CA SER A 286 7.63 10.32 -18.99
C SER A 286 6.83 9.09 -18.54
N GLY A 287 5.67 9.28 -17.91
CA GLY A 287 4.95 8.24 -17.18
C GLY A 287 5.59 7.85 -15.84
N HIS A 288 6.73 8.43 -15.46
CA HIS A 288 7.44 8.08 -14.22
C HIS A 288 7.01 8.98 -13.06
N PHE A 289 5.85 8.67 -12.50
CA PHE A 289 5.20 9.46 -11.43
C PHE A 289 5.85 9.28 -10.06
N GLN A 290 5.65 10.26 -9.19
CA GLN A 290 5.99 10.21 -7.77
C GLN A 290 4.74 10.54 -6.95
N TYR A 291 4.28 9.58 -6.14
CA TYR A 291 3.13 9.75 -5.26
C TYR A 291 3.59 9.99 -3.84
N VAL A 292 3.11 11.06 -3.22
CA VAL A 292 3.47 11.43 -1.85
C VAL A 292 2.94 10.39 -0.87
N LYS A 293 3.80 9.92 0.03
CA LYS A 293 3.42 9.12 1.19
C LYS A 293 3.59 9.89 2.49
N PHE A 294 4.59 10.77 2.54
CA PHE A 294 4.90 11.56 3.72
C PHE A 294 5.70 12.80 3.32
N LEU A 295 5.41 13.93 3.96
CA LEU A 295 6.19 15.16 3.88
C LEU A 295 6.63 15.55 5.29
N ALA A 296 7.89 15.94 5.45
CA ALA A 296 8.41 16.55 6.66
C ALA A 296 9.27 17.76 6.29
N ILE A 297 9.24 18.78 7.13
CA ILE A 297 10.17 19.91 7.05
C ILE A 297 11.26 19.71 8.11
N ASP A 298 12.48 20.17 7.84
CA ASP A 298 13.59 20.13 8.79
C ASP A 298 13.44 21.14 9.95
N CYS A 299 14.42 21.18 10.85
CA CYS A 299 14.29 21.85 12.15
C CYS A 299 14.28 23.38 12.06
N ASP A 300 14.89 23.96 11.03
CA ASP A 300 14.88 25.40 10.76
C ASP A 300 13.93 25.81 9.64
N LYS A 301 13.14 24.85 9.12
CA LYS A 301 12.05 25.00 8.17
C LYS A 301 12.48 25.46 6.78
N ASP A 302 13.68 25.11 6.33
CA ASP A 302 14.20 25.55 5.04
C ASP A 302 14.31 24.44 3.99
N THR A 303 14.12 23.18 4.37
CA THR A 303 14.21 22.05 3.46
C THR A 303 13.12 21.01 3.72
N LEU A 304 12.44 20.58 2.66
CA LEU A 304 11.40 19.56 2.72
C LEU A 304 11.98 18.18 2.41
N LEU A 305 11.68 17.19 3.24
CA LEU A 305 11.83 15.77 2.94
C LEU A 305 10.49 15.22 2.44
N ALA A 306 10.46 14.74 1.20
CA ALA A 306 9.33 14.02 0.64
C ALA A 306 9.65 12.53 0.52
N LYS A 307 8.92 11.68 1.26
CA LYS A 307 8.93 10.24 1.00
C LYS A 307 7.83 9.90 0.00
N VAL A 308 8.24 9.30 -1.11
CA VAL A 308 7.38 9.06 -2.26
C VAL A 308 7.44 7.61 -2.68
N GLU A 309 6.33 7.16 -3.25
CA GLU A 309 6.29 5.98 -4.10
C GLU A 309 6.67 6.37 -5.52
N GLN A 310 7.77 5.81 -6.00
CA GLN A 310 8.30 6.06 -7.33
C GLN A 310 7.77 5.03 -8.32
N ILE A 311 7.09 5.50 -9.37
CA ILE A 311 6.76 4.69 -10.55
C ILE A 311 7.82 4.90 -11.62
N GLY A 312 8.44 3.82 -12.11
CA GLY A 312 9.52 3.90 -13.09
C GLY A 312 10.79 4.57 -12.55
N ALA A 313 11.57 5.21 -13.43
CA ALA A 313 12.82 5.88 -13.03
C ALA A 313 12.57 7.29 -12.47
N ALA A 314 13.24 7.66 -11.36
CA ALA A 314 13.23 9.05 -10.90
C ALA A 314 14.06 9.94 -11.83
N CYS A 315 15.18 9.42 -12.35
CA CYS A 315 16.09 10.15 -13.21
C CYS A 315 15.68 10.11 -14.68
N HIS A 316 15.92 11.21 -15.40
CA HIS A 316 15.69 11.32 -16.84
C HIS A 316 16.65 10.45 -17.68
N THR A 317 17.71 9.92 -17.08
CA THR A 317 18.66 9.00 -17.72
C THR A 317 18.20 7.53 -17.64
N GLY A 318 17.06 7.26 -16.99
CA GLY A 318 16.55 5.91 -16.75
C GLY A 318 17.04 5.26 -15.45
N ASN A 319 17.97 5.90 -14.73
CA ASN A 319 18.41 5.43 -13.42
C ASN A 319 17.35 5.64 -12.33
N ARG A 320 17.33 4.75 -11.33
CA ARG A 320 16.40 4.82 -10.19
C ARG A 320 16.57 6.12 -9.41
N SER A 321 17.80 6.48 -9.06
CA SER A 321 18.18 7.72 -8.39
C SER A 321 18.97 8.64 -9.33
N CYS A 322 18.93 9.95 -9.08
CA CYS A 322 19.85 10.93 -9.66
C CYS A 322 21.27 10.84 -9.08
N PHE A 323 21.45 10.20 -7.91
CA PHE A 323 22.73 10.07 -7.19
C PHE A 323 23.43 8.74 -7.50
N TYR A 324 23.41 8.30 -8.75
CA TYR A 324 23.95 7.01 -9.19
C TYR A 324 25.47 7.01 -9.42
N THR A 325 26.12 8.18 -9.45
CA THR A 325 27.57 8.30 -9.68
C THR A 325 28.31 8.63 -8.39
N THR A 326 29.21 7.75 -7.96
CA THR A 326 30.06 7.97 -6.77
C THR A 326 31.28 8.82 -7.14
N ILE A 327 31.51 9.93 -6.42
CA ILE A 327 32.63 10.87 -6.68
C ILE A 327 33.80 10.63 -5.72
N VAL A 328 33.52 10.38 -4.43
CA VAL A 328 34.52 10.10 -3.39
C VAL A 328 33.95 9.08 -2.41
N GLY A 329 34.73 8.03 -2.16
CA GLY A 329 34.53 7.07 -1.10
C GLY A 329 35.79 6.20 -1.06
N ALA A 330 36.26 5.83 0.14
CA ALA A 330 37.01 4.58 0.21
C ALA A 330 36.07 3.47 -0.28
N ASP A 331 36.59 2.35 -0.76
CA ASP A 331 35.83 1.08 -0.71
C ASP A 331 35.48 0.88 0.76
N TYR A 332 34.38 1.51 1.19
CA TYR A 332 33.83 1.36 2.51
C TYR A 332 33.33 -0.06 2.49
N ASP A 333 34.11 -0.98 3.06
CA ASP A 333 33.62 -2.29 3.47
C ASP A 333 32.28 -2.03 4.17
N ALA A 334 31.22 -2.41 3.46
CA ALA A 334 29.92 -1.80 3.63
C ALA A 334 29.38 -2.11 5.02
N LYS A 335 29.16 -1.09 5.86
CA LYS A 335 28.31 -1.27 7.05
C LYS A 335 26.83 -1.42 6.69
N ASN A 336 26.46 -1.22 5.42
CA ASN A 336 25.13 -1.46 4.91
C ASN A 336 25.00 -2.94 4.50
N PRO A 337 24.22 -3.76 5.23
CA PRO A 337 24.04 -5.17 4.90
C PRO A 337 23.55 -5.40 3.47
N LEU A 338 22.69 -4.52 2.94
CA LEU A 338 22.18 -4.63 1.57
C LEU A 338 23.30 -4.51 0.54
N GLN A 339 24.24 -3.59 0.74
CA GLN A 339 25.38 -3.43 -0.18
C GLN A 339 26.33 -4.63 -0.13
N ILE A 340 26.50 -5.26 1.04
CA ILE A 340 27.26 -6.54 1.13
C ILE A 340 26.54 -7.60 0.31
N PHE A 341 25.23 -7.78 0.52
CA PHE A 341 24.44 -8.78 -0.19
C PHE A 341 24.44 -8.54 -1.71
N GLU A 342 24.29 -7.29 -2.15
CA GLU A 342 24.40 -6.91 -3.56
C GLU A 342 25.81 -7.17 -4.13
N SER A 343 26.86 -6.85 -3.39
CA SER A 343 28.25 -7.08 -3.81
C SER A 343 28.54 -8.57 -4.01
N VAL A 344 28.13 -9.41 -3.04
CA VAL A 344 28.27 -10.87 -3.13
C VAL A 344 27.44 -11.41 -4.30
N TYR A 345 26.20 -10.94 -4.45
CA TYR A 345 25.32 -11.34 -5.55
C TYR A 345 25.88 -10.96 -6.92
N ASN A 346 26.40 -9.74 -7.09
CA ASN A 346 27.05 -9.29 -8.32
C ASN A 346 28.31 -10.11 -8.63
N THR A 347 29.06 -10.51 -7.61
CA THR A 347 30.20 -11.43 -7.78
C THR A 347 29.74 -12.80 -8.29
N ILE A 348 28.60 -13.30 -7.81
CA ILE A 348 28.01 -14.57 -8.28
C ILE A 348 27.55 -14.43 -9.74
N LEU A 349 26.89 -13.33 -10.10
CA LEU A 349 26.48 -13.04 -11.49
C LEU A 349 27.69 -12.93 -12.42
N ASP A 350 28.72 -12.18 -12.03
CA ASP A 350 29.97 -12.07 -12.79
C ASP A 350 30.61 -13.44 -12.99
N ARG A 351 30.65 -14.29 -11.96
CA ARG A 351 31.17 -15.66 -12.11
C ARG A 351 30.35 -16.51 -13.07
N LYS A 352 29.05 -16.27 -13.18
CA LYS A 352 28.17 -16.98 -14.11
C LYS A 352 28.45 -16.58 -15.57
N GLU A 353 28.64 -15.29 -15.82
CA GLU A 353 28.90 -14.74 -17.16
C GLU A 353 30.37 -14.86 -17.59
N HIS A 354 31.28 -14.72 -16.64
CA HIS A 354 32.74 -14.77 -16.82
C HIS A 354 33.35 -15.87 -15.93
N PRO A 355 33.26 -17.15 -16.36
CA PRO A 355 33.76 -18.28 -15.57
C PRO A 355 35.24 -18.16 -15.22
N LYS A 356 35.57 -18.45 -13.96
CA LYS A 356 36.96 -18.52 -13.48
C LYS A 356 37.28 -19.93 -13.04
N GLU A 357 38.33 -20.49 -13.64
CA GLU A 357 38.82 -21.82 -13.30
C GLU A 357 39.15 -21.94 -11.80
N GLY A 358 38.68 -23.02 -11.17
CA GLY A 358 38.83 -23.26 -9.74
C GLY A 358 37.86 -22.52 -8.82
N SER A 359 36.94 -21.71 -9.34
CA SER A 359 35.90 -21.04 -8.53
C SER A 359 34.83 -22.03 -8.05
N TYR A 360 34.52 -22.00 -6.74
CA TYR A 360 33.43 -22.79 -6.17
C TYR A 360 32.06 -22.43 -6.78
N THR A 361 31.82 -21.14 -7.05
CA THR A 361 30.58 -20.69 -7.69
C THR A 361 30.41 -21.29 -9.08
N ASN A 362 31.49 -21.40 -9.86
CA ASN A 362 31.45 -22.02 -11.18
C ASN A 362 31.19 -23.52 -11.08
N TYR A 363 31.80 -24.21 -10.11
CA TYR A 363 31.50 -25.62 -9.84
C TYR A 363 30.00 -25.86 -9.55
N LEU A 364 29.34 -24.95 -8.82
CA LEU A 364 27.90 -25.06 -8.57
C LEU A 364 27.09 -24.92 -9.86
N PHE A 365 27.39 -23.92 -10.68
CA PHE A 365 26.72 -23.71 -11.97
C PHE A 365 26.98 -24.86 -12.96
N ASP A 366 28.22 -25.36 -13.05
CA ASP A 366 28.60 -26.47 -13.94
C ASP A 366 27.88 -27.78 -13.60
N LYS A 367 27.57 -28.00 -12.31
CA LYS A 367 26.80 -29.16 -11.85
C LYS A 367 25.29 -28.96 -11.97
N GLY A 368 24.83 -27.74 -12.24
CA GLY A 368 23.44 -27.41 -12.50
C GLY A 368 22.56 -27.36 -11.25
N LEU A 369 21.26 -27.13 -11.51
CA LEU A 369 20.25 -26.82 -10.51
C LEU A 369 20.18 -27.82 -9.35
N ASP A 370 20.25 -29.12 -9.62
CA ASP A 370 20.14 -30.15 -8.58
C ASP A 370 21.24 -30.03 -7.52
N LYS A 371 22.46 -29.64 -7.93
CA LYS A 371 23.57 -29.42 -7.00
C LYS A 371 23.36 -28.17 -6.16
N ILE A 372 22.85 -27.10 -6.77
CA ILE A 372 22.51 -25.85 -6.08
C ILE A 372 21.41 -26.11 -5.04
N LEU A 373 20.33 -26.78 -5.43
CA LEU A 373 19.21 -27.11 -4.53
C LEU A 373 19.63 -28.03 -3.39
N LYS A 374 20.45 -29.04 -3.68
CA LYS A 374 21.03 -29.90 -2.65
C LYS A 374 21.77 -29.08 -1.60
N LYS A 375 22.58 -28.11 -2.05
CA LYS A 375 23.32 -27.24 -1.15
C LYS A 375 22.40 -26.37 -0.30
N VAL A 376 21.43 -25.68 -0.91
CA VAL A 376 20.42 -24.90 -0.17
C VAL A 376 19.74 -25.74 0.93
N GLY A 377 19.38 -26.99 0.64
CA GLY A 377 18.76 -27.89 1.62
C GLY A 377 19.71 -28.38 2.72
N GLU A 378 20.98 -28.65 2.39
CA GLU A 378 22.03 -28.99 3.36
C GLU A 378 22.22 -27.86 4.37
N GLU A 379 22.52 -26.65 3.88
CA GLU A 379 22.80 -25.50 4.75
C GLU A 379 21.55 -25.11 5.59
N ALA A 380 20.34 -25.23 5.03
CA ALA A 380 19.11 -24.99 5.79
C ALA A 380 18.94 -25.97 6.96
N THR A 381 19.34 -27.23 6.76
CA THR A 381 19.31 -28.25 7.82
C THR A 381 20.39 -27.99 8.85
N GLU A 382 21.57 -27.56 8.42
CA GLU A 382 22.70 -27.20 9.29
C GLU A 382 22.37 -25.98 10.16
N VAL A 383 21.68 -24.95 9.64
CA VAL A 383 21.14 -23.84 10.44
C VAL A 383 20.22 -24.34 11.55
N VAL A 384 19.31 -25.28 11.26
CA VAL A 384 18.40 -25.85 12.26
C VAL A 384 19.15 -26.61 13.34
N ILE A 385 20.20 -27.35 12.96
CA ILE A 385 21.04 -28.09 13.89
C ILE A 385 21.86 -27.13 14.75
N ALA A 386 22.55 -26.17 14.14
CA ALA A 386 23.36 -25.16 14.81
C ALA A 386 22.52 -24.32 15.79
N ALA A 387 21.26 -24.01 15.45
CA ALA A 387 20.36 -23.25 16.32
C ALA A 387 20.01 -23.97 17.63
N LYS A 388 20.23 -25.30 17.71
CA LYS A 388 20.08 -26.08 18.94
C LYS A 388 21.34 -26.07 19.81
N ASN A 389 22.48 -25.67 19.25
CA ASN A 389 23.75 -25.58 19.97
C ASN A 389 23.86 -24.24 20.71
N PRO A 390 24.59 -24.19 21.84
CA PRO A 390 24.72 -22.96 22.63
C PRO A 390 25.64 -21.91 22.00
N ASN A 391 26.36 -22.23 20.92
CA ASN A 391 27.32 -21.32 20.30
C ASN A 391 26.69 -20.53 19.14
N PRO A 392 26.43 -19.22 19.30
CA PRO A 392 25.81 -18.40 18.26
C PRO A 392 26.70 -18.19 17.03
N GLU A 393 28.02 -18.38 17.12
CA GLU A 393 28.91 -18.25 15.97
C GLU A 393 28.66 -19.37 14.93
N GLU A 394 28.32 -20.58 15.37
CA GLU A 394 27.99 -21.69 14.47
C GLU A 394 26.76 -21.34 13.63
N VAL A 395 25.69 -20.84 14.26
CA VAL A 395 24.47 -20.38 13.57
C VAL A 395 24.78 -19.28 12.56
N LYS A 396 25.67 -18.35 12.91
CA LYS A 396 26.07 -17.26 12.01
C LYS A 396 26.81 -17.78 10.76
N TYR A 397 27.68 -18.78 10.91
CA TYR A 397 28.36 -19.40 9.76
C TYR A 397 27.36 -20.13 8.86
N GLU A 398 26.51 -20.98 9.42
CA GLU A 398 25.51 -21.73 8.65
C GLU A 398 24.49 -20.82 7.96
N LEU A 399 24.07 -19.72 8.62
CA LEU A 399 23.22 -18.71 7.99
C LEU A 399 23.92 -17.99 6.83
N SER A 400 25.22 -17.75 6.96
CA SER A 400 26.00 -17.11 5.89
C SER A 400 26.11 -18.02 4.67
N ASP A 401 26.37 -19.31 4.87
CA ASP A 401 26.44 -20.29 3.79
C ASP A 401 25.07 -20.55 3.16
N PHE A 402 24.01 -20.63 3.97
CA PHE A 402 22.65 -20.71 3.46
C PHE A 402 22.31 -19.50 2.56
N LEU A 403 22.59 -18.28 3.02
CA LEU A 403 22.33 -17.06 2.25
C LEU A 403 23.16 -17.01 0.96
N TYR A 404 24.42 -17.45 1.00
CA TYR A 404 25.24 -17.56 -0.20
C TYR A 404 24.65 -18.53 -1.22
N HIS A 405 24.27 -19.74 -0.82
CA HIS A 405 23.67 -20.71 -1.73
C HIS A 405 22.27 -20.29 -2.21
N ALA A 406 21.50 -19.59 -1.39
CA ALA A 406 20.25 -18.96 -1.80
C ALA A 406 20.49 -17.89 -2.88
N MET A 407 21.54 -17.06 -2.76
CA MET A 407 21.95 -16.10 -3.80
C MET A 407 22.39 -16.78 -5.10
N VAL A 408 23.06 -17.94 -5.03
CA VAL A 408 23.38 -18.74 -6.23
C VAL A 408 22.10 -19.25 -6.90
N LEU A 409 21.11 -19.71 -6.13
CA LEU A 409 19.81 -20.09 -6.65
C LEU A 409 19.05 -18.90 -7.26
N MET A 410 19.11 -17.73 -6.63
CA MET A 410 18.55 -16.48 -7.16
C MET A 410 19.14 -16.16 -8.54
N ALA A 411 20.48 -16.20 -8.66
CA ALA A 411 21.18 -15.98 -9.94
C ALA A 411 20.84 -17.06 -10.98
N GLU A 412 20.55 -18.28 -10.56
CA GLU A 412 20.09 -19.35 -11.45
C GLU A 412 18.66 -19.15 -11.96
N LYS A 413 17.82 -18.48 -11.17
CA LYS A 413 16.42 -18.20 -11.50
C LYS A 413 16.15 -16.79 -12.02
N GLY A 414 17.17 -15.93 -12.08
CA GLY A 414 17.02 -14.54 -12.51
C GLY A 414 16.25 -13.67 -11.50
N ILE A 415 16.36 -13.98 -10.21
CA ILE A 415 15.69 -13.25 -9.11
C ILE A 415 16.69 -12.28 -8.48
N THR A 416 16.28 -11.05 -8.19
CA THR A 416 17.14 -10.02 -7.58
C THR A 416 16.83 -9.81 -6.09
N TRP A 417 17.73 -9.12 -5.38
CA TRP A 417 17.45 -8.66 -4.01
C TRP A 417 16.30 -7.66 -3.96
N ASP A 418 16.11 -6.85 -5.01
CA ASP A 418 14.93 -5.97 -5.15
C ASP A 418 13.63 -6.78 -5.18
N ASP A 419 13.59 -7.90 -5.91
CA ASP A 419 12.41 -8.77 -5.96
C ASP A 419 12.09 -9.37 -4.58
N ILE A 420 13.12 -9.86 -3.87
CA ILE A 420 12.97 -10.45 -2.53
C ILE A 420 12.54 -9.40 -1.50
N THR A 421 13.19 -8.24 -1.48
CA THR A 421 12.87 -7.17 -0.53
C THR A 421 11.50 -6.57 -0.79
N LYS A 422 11.09 -6.44 -2.06
CA LYS A 422 9.72 -6.06 -2.42
C LYS A 422 8.69 -7.06 -1.90
N GLU A 423 8.89 -8.36 -2.13
CA GLU A 423 8.00 -9.40 -1.62
C GLU A 423 7.96 -9.44 -0.09
N LEU A 424 9.07 -9.15 0.60
CA LEU A 424 9.10 -9.05 2.06
C LEU A 424 8.43 -7.78 2.60
N ALA A 425 8.57 -6.65 1.92
CA ALA A 425 7.94 -5.39 2.31
C ALA A 425 6.42 -5.40 2.10
N ASP A 426 5.93 -6.27 1.20
CA ASP A 426 4.51 -6.45 0.91
C ASP A 426 3.83 -7.49 1.82
N ARG A 427 4.57 -8.14 2.74
CA ARG A 427 4.07 -9.03 3.81
C ARG A 427 3.76 -8.23 5.08
#